data_AF-A0A2J8JDA0-F1
#
_entry.id   AF-A0A2J8JDA0-F1
#
_cell.length_a   1.000
_cell.length_b   1.000
_cell.length_c   1.000
_cell.angle_alpha   90.00
_cell.angle_beta   90.00
_cell.angle_gamma   90.00
#
_symmetry.space_group_name_H-M   'P 1'
#
loop_
_entity.id
_entity.type
_entity.pdbx_description
1 polymer ?
#
loop_
_entity_poly.entity_id
_entity_poly.type
_entity_poly.pdbx_seq_one_letter_code
_entity_poly.pdbx_strand_id
1 'polypeptide(L)' 'MYEIYVETCGQNTENQVNPATFGKLVRLVFPDLGTWRLGTRGSARYHYDGICIKKSSFFYAQYCYLIGEKRYHSVKIIHR' A
#
# COMPACT_ATOMS: atom_id res chain seq x y z
N MET A 1 -0.26 -0.35 -0.77
CA MET A 1 -0.55 -1.80 -0.83
C MET A 1 -1.17 -2.20 -2.17
N TYR A 2 -2.27 -1.57 -2.62
CA TYR A 2 -2.82 -1.85 -3.96
C TYR A 2 -1.82 -1.60 -5.11
N GLU A 3 -1.07 -0.49 -5.07
CA GLU A 3 -0.02 -0.21 -6.07
C GLU A 3 1.03 -1.33 -6.13
N ILE A 4 1.48 -1.81 -4.96
CA ILE A 4 2.40 -2.95 -4.85
C ILE A 4 1.76 -4.21 -5.46
N TYR A 5 0.49 -4.48 -5.19
CA TYR A 5 -0.22 -5.60 -5.80
C TYR A 5 -0.18 -5.54 -7.34
N VAL A 6 -0.49 -4.37 -7.92
CA VAL A 6 -0.44 -4.14 -9.37
C VAL A 6 0.97 -4.38 -9.94
N GLU A 7 2.00 -3.83 -9.28
CA GLU A 7 3.41 -4.04 -9.68
C GLU A 7 3.80 -5.53 -9.62
N THR A 8 3.36 -6.26 -8.58
CA THR A 8 3.68 -7.68 -8.41
C THR A 8 2.93 -8.60 -9.38
N CYS A 9 1.79 -8.17 -9.94
CA CYS A 9 1.08 -8.95 -10.95
C CYS A 9 1.81 -9.00 -12.30
N GLY A 10 2.79 -8.11 -12.55
CA GLY A 10 3.63 -8.15 -13.74
C GLY A 10 2.84 -8.12 -15.06
N GLN A 11 3.23 -8.96 -16.02
CA GLN A 11 2.59 -9.10 -17.35
C GLN A 11 1.21 -9.79 -17.31
N ASN A 12 0.85 -10.46 -16.20
CA ASN A 12 -0.44 -11.14 -16.05
C ASN A 12 -1.51 -10.17 -15.54
N THR A 13 -1.82 -9.17 -16.37
CA THR A 13 -2.81 -8.13 -16.08
C THR A 13 -4.25 -8.64 -16.11
N GLU A 14 -4.51 -9.76 -16.81
CA GLU A 14 -5.86 -10.32 -16.96
C GLU A 14 -6.53 -10.69 -15.62
N ASN A 15 -5.73 -11.04 -14.62
CA ASN A 15 -6.23 -11.42 -13.29
C ASN A 15 -6.16 -10.26 -12.27
N GLN A 16 -5.79 -9.06 -12.71
CA GLN A 16 -5.73 -7.90 -11.82
C GLN A 16 -7.14 -7.41 -11.49
N VAL A 17 -7.45 -7.36 -10.20
CA VAL A 17 -8.73 -6.83 -9.74
C VAL A 17 -8.63 -5.33 -9.46
N ASN A 18 -9.72 -4.61 -9.65
CA ASN A 18 -9.78 -3.17 -9.34
C ASN A 18 -9.56 -2.90 -7.83
N PRO A 19 -9.26 -1.64 -7.42
CA PRO A 19 -8.97 -1.31 -6.03
C PRO A 19 -10.08 -1.67 -5.04
N ALA A 20 -11.35 -1.58 -5.46
CA ALA A 20 -12.50 -1.88 -4.60
C ALA A 20 -12.62 -3.38 -4.33
N THR A 21 -12.48 -4.21 -5.37
CA THR A 21 -12.46 -5.67 -5.25
C THR A 21 -11.25 -6.13 -4.45
N PHE A 22 -10.08 -5.53 -4.69
CA PHE A 22 -8.88 -5.81 -3.90
C PHE A 22 -9.11 -5.58 -2.40
N GLY A 23 -9.71 -4.45 -2.02
CA GLY A 23 -10.01 -4.17 -0.61
C GLY A 23 -10.98 -5.16 0.03
N LYS A 24 -11.92 -5.72 -0.74
CA LYS A 24 -12.78 -6.81 -0.27
C LYS A 24 -11.96 -8.08 -0.01
N LEU A 25 -11.05 -8.45 -0.92
CA LEU A 25 -10.18 -9.62 -0.76
C LEU A 25 -9.26 -9.47 0.46
N VAL A 26 -8.67 -8.29 0.67
CA VAL A 26 -7.81 -8.03 1.83
C VAL A 26 -8.56 -8.26 3.13
N ARG A 27 -9.81 -7.81 3.25
CA ARG A 27 -10.65 -8.04 4.44
C ARG A 27 -11.05 -9.51 4.63
N LEU A 28 -11.19 -10.28 3.55
CA LEU A 28 -11.46 -11.71 3.65
C LEU A 28 -10.25 -12.49 4.15
N VAL A 29 -9.05 -12.13 3.71
CA VAL A 29 -7.79 -12.81 4.09
C VAL A 29 -7.28 -12.36 5.45
N PHE A 30 -7.49 -11.08 5.80
CA PHE A 30 -7.07 -10.47 7.05
C PHE A 30 -8.28 -9.82 7.75
N PRO A 31 -9.13 -10.60 8.44
CA PRO A 31 -10.38 -10.12 9.00
C PRO A 31 -10.19 -9.07 10.11
N ASP A 32 -9.12 -9.19 10.89
CA ASP A 32 -8.83 -8.31 12.04
C ASP A 32 -8.05 -7.04 11.65
N LEU A 33 -7.88 -6.80 10.35
CA LEU A 33 -7.08 -5.69 9.83
C LEU A 33 -7.82 -4.36 9.97
N GLY A 34 -7.21 -3.42 10.69
CA GLY A 34 -7.70 -2.05 10.77
C GLY A 34 -7.77 -1.43 9.37
N THR A 35 -8.92 -0.92 8.95
CA THR A 35 -9.08 -0.31 7.63
C THR A 35 -9.60 1.12 7.74
N TRP A 36 -8.82 2.06 7.24
CA TRP A 36 -9.17 3.49 7.22
C TRP A 36 -9.28 3.98 5.78
N ARG A 37 -10.13 4.97 5.52
CA ARG A 37 -10.20 5.65 4.23
C ARG A 37 -9.82 7.10 4.44
N LEU A 38 -8.63 7.48 3.96
CA LEU A 38 -8.00 8.76 4.25
C LEU A 38 -7.79 9.56 2.96
N GLY A 39 -8.00 10.87 3.01
CA GLY A 39 -7.84 11.82 1.89
C GLY A 39 -9.09 12.66 1.64
N THR A 40 -9.03 13.56 0.66
CA THR A 40 -10.14 14.43 0.29
C THR A 40 -11.13 13.72 -0.65
N ARG A 41 -12.30 14.33 -0.87
CA ARG A 41 -13.29 13.84 -1.84
C ARG A 41 -12.63 13.66 -3.21
N GLY A 42 -12.70 12.44 -3.76
CA GLY A 42 -12.08 12.09 -5.04
C GLY A 42 -10.64 11.58 -4.97
N SER A 43 -9.92 11.79 -3.86
CA SER A 43 -8.53 11.33 -3.69
C SER A 43 -8.34 10.28 -2.59
N ALA A 44 -9.40 10.03 -1.81
CA ALA A 44 -9.32 9.17 -0.65
C ALA A 44 -8.92 7.72 -0.99
N ARG A 45 -7.91 7.21 -0.28
CA ARG A 45 -7.34 5.86 -0.47
C ARG A 45 -7.57 5.00 0.77
N TYR A 46 -7.52 3.68 0.58
CA TYR A 46 -7.53 2.73 1.70
C TYR A 46 -6.17 2.66 2.37
N HIS A 47 -6.18 2.76 3.69
CA HIS A 47 -5.06 2.49 4.59
C HIS A 47 -5.36 1.22 5.39
N TYR A 48 -4.37 0.37 5.50
CA TYR A 48 -4.46 -0.89 6.23
C TYR A 48 -3.47 -0.84 7.39
N ASP A 49 -4.00 -0.97 8.60
CA ASP A 49 -3.24 -0.98 9.84
C ASP A 49 -3.14 -2.40 10.39
N GLY A 50 -2.01 -2.72 11.02
CA GLY A 50 -1.71 -4.07 11.51
C GLY A 50 -1.13 -5.03 10.45
N ILE A 51 -0.67 -4.54 9.30
CA ILE A 51 0.05 -5.34 8.29
C ILE A 51 1.40 -4.74 7.94
N CYS A 52 2.38 -5.61 7.68
CA CYS A 52 3.72 -5.23 7.25
C CYS A 52 4.22 -6.12 6.11
N ILE A 53 5.18 -5.59 5.33
CA ILE A 53 5.84 -6.36 4.28
C ILE A 53 6.86 -7.30 4.92
N LYS A 54 6.79 -8.59 4.55
CA LYS A 54 7.75 -9.59 5.00
C LYS A 54 9.17 -9.23 4.55
N LYS A 55 10.15 -9.35 5.44
CA LYS A 55 11.57 -9.10 5.14
C LYS A 55 12.13 -9.99 4.02
N SER A 56 11.59 -11.19 3.88
CA SER A 56 11.94 -12.15 2.83
C SER A 56 11.31 -11.84 1.46
N SER A 57 10.43 -10.83 1.38
CA SER A 57 9.84 -10.43 0.10
C SER A 57 10.90 -9.80 -0.79
N PHE A 58 10.90 -10.16 -2.07
CA PHE A 58 11.75 -9.53 -3.10
C PHE A 58 11.55 -8.01 -3.19
N PHE A 59 10.38 -7.51 -2.78
CA PHE A 59 10.05 -6.09 -2.77
C PHE A 59 10.53 -5.35 -1.51
N TYR A 60 11.02 -6.05 -0.48
CA TYR A 60 11.32 -5.44 0.82
C TYR A 60 12.39 -4.33 0.72
N ALA A 61 13.43 -4.52 -0.09
CA ALA A 61 14.47 -3.51 -0.31
C ALA A 61 13.91 -2.24 -0.95
N GLN A 62 13.11 -2.38 -2.01
CA GLN A 62 12.45 -1.26 -2.69
C GLN A 62 11.47 -0.54 -1.77
N TYR A 63 10.70 -1.29 -0.97
CA TYR A 63 9.82 -0.72 0.03
C TYR A 63 10.58 0.18 1.01
N CYS A 64 11.66 -0.33 1.62
CA CYS A 64 12.49 0.42 2.57
C CYS A 64 13.00 1.73 1.98
N TYR A 65 13.44 1.72 0.71
CA TYR A 65 13.87 2.92 -0.01
C TYR A 65 12.75 3.97 -0.09
N LEU A 66 11.56 3.57 -0.56
CA LEU A 66 10.41 4.47 -0.72
C LEU A 66 9.95 5.11 0.60
N ILE A 67 9.99 4.39 1.72
CA ILE A 67 9.64 4.98 3.03
C ILE A 67 10.74 5.91 3.52
N GLY A 68 12.01 5.59 3.23
CA GLY A 68 13.14 6.48 3.49
C GLY A 68 12.98 7.83 2.80
N GLU A 69 12.60 7.83 1.52
CA GLU A 69 12.33 9.05 0.75
C GLU A 69 11.16 9.86 1.32
N LYS A 70 10.05 9.21 1.69
CA LYS A 70 8.90 9.87 2.31
C LYS A 70 9.27 10.54 3.63
N ARG A 71 10.06 9.87 4.47
CA ARG A 71 10.57 10.44 5.73
C ARG A 71 11.48 11.63 5.46
N TYR A 72 12.40 11.53 4.50
CA TYR A 72 13.28 12.64 4.12
C TYR A 72 12.50 13.88 3.66
N HIS A 73 11.48 13.70 2.83
CA HIS A 73 10.62 14.81 2.38
C HIS A 73 9.75 15.39 3.50
N SER A 74 9.14 14.57 4.36
CA SER A 74 8.40 15.06 5.52
C SER A 74 9.28 15.87 6.47
N VAL A 75 10.52 15.43 6.73
CA VAL A 75 11.46 16.17 7.59
C VAL A 75 11.87 17.51 6.96
N LYS A 76 12.04 17.57 5.63
CA LYS A 76 12.31 18.83 4.91
C LYS A 76 11.15 19.83 4.94
N ILE A 77 9.91 19.36 4.89
CA ILE A 77 8.72 20.23 4.95
C ILE A 77 8.55 20.85 6.35
N ILE A 78 8.93 20.13 7.41
CA ILE A 78 8.81 20.61 8.80
C ILE A 78 9.89 21.66 9.14
N HIS A 79 11.00 21.73 8.39
CA HIS A 79 12.10 22.67 8.62
C HIS A 79 12.10 23.90 7.68
N ARG A 80 10.94 24.33 7.18
CA ARG A 80 10.79 25.59 6.43
C ARG A 80 9.76 26.52 7.07
#